data_AF-A0A0L0G2A1-F1
#
_entry.id   AF-A0A0L0G2A1-F1
#
_cell.length_a   1.000
_cell.length_b   1.000
_cell.length_c   1.000
_cell.angle_alpha   90.00
_cell.angle_beta   90.00
_cell.angle_gamma   90.00
#
_symmetry.space_group_name_H-M   'P 1'
#
loop_
_entity.id
_entity.type
_entity.pdbx_description
1 polymer ?
#
loop_
_entity_poly.entity_id
_entity_poly.type
_entity_poly.pdbx_seq_one_letter_code
_entity_poly.pdbx_strand_id
1 'polypeptide(L)'
;MYNASIAYCSHVPVTETEALSTSLMGIFEKRRFVKFLSWAVQYKEEDKKTWQGLDPHRHTMQAVFDHFGLDNNTADFTGHSICLYRDDDYKKKSFRDAVEKIKLYQSSLARYGKSPYIYPLYGLGEMPQGFARLSAVYGGTYMLDTPVDEIVMEEGKVVGVKSGDNVIKTKMVIGDPSYFSGRVKKTGQVARCICILNHPINNTNNSESCQMIIPANQCNPPPS
;
A
#
# COMPACT_ATOMS: atom_id res chain seq x y z
N MET A 1 -19.04 -4.69 -31.03
CA MET A 1 -19.00 -3.43 -30.28
C MET A 1 -18.98 -3.78 -28.81
N TYR A 2 -17.85 -3.61 -28.12
CA TYR A 2 -17.81 -3.73 -26.66
C TYR A 2 -18.60 -2.53 -26.11
N ASN A 3 -19.78 -2.77 -25.55
CA ASN A 3 -20.41 -1.81 -24.67
C ASN A 3 -19.52 -1.73 -23.43
N ALA A 4 -18.61 -0.75 -23.41
CA ALA A 4 -17.91 -0.39 -22.20
C ALA A 4 -18.97 0.12 -21.22
N SER A 5 -19.38 -0.74 -20.28
CA SER A 5 -20.04 -0.29 -19.06
C SER A 5 -19.23 0.87 -18.51
N ILE A 6 -19.87 2.03 -18.35
CA ILE A 6 -19.22 3.25 -17.88
C ILE A 6 -18.68 2.97 -16.47
N ALA A 7 -17.37 2.72 -16.38
CA ALA A 7 -16.69 2.58 -15.10
C ALA A 7 -16.67 3.95 -14.44
N TYR A 8 -17.23 4.04 -13.23
CA TYR A 8 -17.31 5.28 -12.47
C TYR A 8 -16.22 5.31 -11.41
N CYS A 9 -15.44 6.39 -11.38
CA CYS A 9 -14.45 6.64 -10.33
C CYS A 9 -15.08 7.50 -9.25
N SER A 10 -15.04 7.03 -7.99
CA SER A 10 -15.57 7.75 -6.85
C SER A 10 -14.49 8.01 -5.81
N HIS A 11 -14.61 9.15 -5.12
CA HIS A 11 -13.75 9.46 -3.98
C HIS A 11 -14.02 8.47 -2.83
N VAL A 12 -12.95 7.96 -2.22
CA VAL A 12 -13.05 7.02 -1.10
C VAL A 12 -13.42 7.81 0.17
N PRO A 13 -14.53 7.49 0.84
CA PRO A 13 -14.94 8.18 2.06
C PRO A 13 -14.07 7.74 3.24
N VAL A 14 -13.36 8.69 3.85
CA VAL A 14 -12.34 8.37 4.85
C VAL A 14 -12.52 9.12 6.17
N THR A 15 -13.41 10.11 6.19
CA THR A 15 -13.95 10.75 7.41
C THR A 15 -15.43 10.44 7.61
N GLU A 16 -15.95 10.66 8.82
CA GLU A 16 -17.39 10.52 9.08
C GLU A 16 -18.23 11.43 8.16
N THR A 17 -17.77 12.67 7.94
CA THR A 17 -18.43 13.64 7.05
C THR A 17 -18.46 13.17 5.60
N GLU A 18 -17.35 12.62 5.09
CA GLU A 18 -17.27 12.09 3.73
C GLU A 18 -18.06 10.78 3.55
N ALA A 19 -18.05 9.92 4.57
CA ALA A 19 -18.88 8.72 4.60
C ALA A 19 -20.36 9.05 4.52
N LEU A 20 -20.79 10.18 5.10
CA LEU A 20 -22.17 10.64 5.00
C LEU A 20 -22.49 11.27 3.63
N SER A 21 -21.52 11.85 2.92
CA SER A 21 -21.73 12.53 1.63
C SER A 21 -21.53 11.65 0.40
N THR A 22 -20.77 10.55 0.49
CA THR A 22 -20.42 9.67 -0.65
C THR A 22 -21.63 9.06 -1.37
N SER A 23 -21.55 8.83 -2.68
CA SER A 23 -22.56 8.08 -3.43
C SER A 23 -22.32 6.56 -3.44
N LEU A 24 -21.20 6.09 -2.85
CA LEU A 24 -20.81 4.67 -2.86
C LEU A 24 -21.72 3.76 -2.01
N MET A 25 -22.46 4.34 -1.07
CA MET A 25 -23.26 3.59 -0.09
C MET A 25 -24.67 4.19 0.04
N GLY A 26 -25.66 3.34 0.27
CA GLY A 26 -27.00 3.78 0.68
C GLY A 26 -26.99 4.39 2.10
N ILE A 27 -28.01 5.18 2.44
CA ILE A 27 -28.09 5.95 3.70
C ILE A 27 -27.87 5.08 4.95
N PHE A 28 -28.48 3.89 4.99
CA PHE A 28 -28.33 2.98 6.13
C PHE A 28 -26.93 2.37 6.22
N GLU A 29 -26.33 2.04 5.07
CA GLU A 29 -24.98 1.51 5.00
C GLU A 29 -23.95 2.55 5.46
N LYS A 30 -24.10 3.82 5.06
CA LYS A 30 -23.27 4.92 5.55
C LYS A 30 -23.25 5.01 7.07
N ARG A 31 -24.41 4.85 7.73
CA ARG A 31 -24.51 4.90 9.20
C ARG A 31 -23.78 3.72 9.86
N ARG A 32 -23.83 2.52 9.26
CA ARG A 32 -23.08 1.36 9.74
C ARG A 32 -21.57 1.57 9.54
N PHE A 33 -21.18 2.07 8.37
CA PHE A 33 -19.79 2.33 8.04
C PHE A 33 -19.15 3.38 8.95
N VAL A 34 -19.86 4.47 9.26
CA VAL A 34 -19.40 5.46 10.25
C VAL A 34 -19.15 4.81 11.61
N LYS A 35 -20.11 4.02 12.13
CA LYS A 35 -19.93 3.31 13.40
C LYS A 35 -18.71 2.38 13.40
N PHE A 36 -18.51 1.65 12.30
CA PHE A 36 -17.35 0.80 12.10
C PHE A 36 -16.04 1.61 12.15
N LEU A 37 -15.95 2.72 11.42
CA LEU A 37 -14.76 3.58 11.42
C LEU A 37 -14.50 4.18 12.82
N SER A 38 -15.53 4.67 13.51
CA SER A 38 -15.38 5.21 14.87
C SER A 38 -14.90 4.13 15.85
N TRP A 39 -15.41 2.90 15.73
CA TRP A 39 -14.91 1.77 16.51
C TRP A 39 -13.45 1.43 16.18
N ALA A 40 -13.09 1.35 14.89
CA ALA A 40 -11.73 1.02 14.47
C ALA A 40 -10.70 2.01 15.02
N VAL A 41 -11.04 3.31 15.10
CA VAL A 41 -10.20 4.35 15.74
C VAL A 41 -10.05 4.11 17.24
N GLN A 42 -11.16 3.82 17.91
CA GLN A 42 -11.22 3.71 19.38
C GLN A 42 -10.70 2.37 19.92
N TYR A 43 -10.68 1.33 19.09
CA TYR A 43 -10.19 0.01 19.43
C TYR A 43 -8.77 0.07 20.00
N LYS A 44 -8.50 -0.65 21.10
CA LYS A 44 -7.18 -0.85 21.69
C LYS A 44 -7.05 -2.32 22.08
N GLU A 45 -5.98 -2.97 21.65
CA GLU A 45 -5.78 -4.41 21.91
C GLU A 45 -5.67 -4.67 23.41
N GLU A 46 -5.03 -3.77 24.14
CA GLU A 46 -4.85 -3.82 25.59
C GLU A 46 -6.11 -3.52 26.42
N ASP A 47 -7.15 -2.92 25.82
CA ASP A 47 -8.39 -2.54 26.54
C ASP A 47 -9.62 -3.28 25.99
N LYS A 48 -10.00 -4.37 26.68
CA LYS A 48 -11.17 -5.20 26.36
C LYS A 48 -12.48 -4.42 26.29
N LYS A 49 -12.62 -3.26 26.94
CA LYS A 49 -13.86 -2.46 26.85
C LYS A 49 -14.07 -1.89 25.46
N THR A 50 -12.98 -1.67 24.71
CA THR A 50 -13.03 -1.13 23.34
C THR A 50 -13.37 -2.18 22.28
N TRP A 51 -13.32 -3.47 22.63
CA TRP A 51 -13.49 -4.56 21.69
C TRP A 51 -14.92 -4.68 21.17
N GLN A 52 -15.92 -4.23 21.93
CA GLN A 52 -17.35 -4.37 21.58
C GLN A 52 -17.76 -5.82 21.24
N GLY A 53 -17.16 -6.80 21.93
CA GLY A 53 -17.40 -8.23 21.69
C GLY A 53 -16.52 -8.86 20.61
N LEU A 54 -15.66 -8.08 19.93
CA LEU A 54 -14.71 -8.57 18.94
C LEU A 54 -13.35 -8.87 19.57
N ASP A 55 -13.09 -10.14 19.87
CA ASP A 55 -11.79 -10.63 20.35
C ASP A 55 -10.74 -10.69 19.23
N PRO A 56 -9.62 -9.94 19.32
CA PRO A 56 -8.58 -9.86 18.29
C PRO A 56 -7.78 -11.15 18.06
N HIS A 57 -7.81 -12.09 19.02
CA HIS A 57 -7.15 -13.38 18.88
C HIS A 57 -8.06 -14.46 18.29
N ARG A 58 -9.36 -14.20 18.20
CA ARG A 58 -10.35 -15.19 17.73
C ARG A 58 -11.05 -14.77 16.44
N HIS A 59 -11.38 -13.49 16.31
CA HIS A 59 -12.22 -13.00 15.22
C HIS A 59 -11.38 -12.56 14.03
N THR A 60 -11.91 -12.88 12.86
CA THR A 60 -11.35 -12.46 11.58
C THR A 60 -11.86 -11.08 11.18
N MET A 61 -11.27 -10.48 10.15
CA MET A 61 -11.81 -9.24 9.60
C MET A 61 -13.22 -9.43 9.01
N GLN A 62 -13.56 -10.62 8.47
CA GLN A 62 -14.93 -10.91 8.04
C GLN A 62 -15.93 -10.83 9.20
N ALA A 63 -15.59 -11.40 10.36
CA ALA A 63 -16.45 -11.35 11.54
C ALA A 63 -16.69 -9.90 12.02
N VAL A 64 -15.72 -9.00 11.82
CA VAL A 64 -15.91 -7.57 12.07
C VAL A 64 -16.92 -6.96 11.09
N PHE A 65 -16.78 -7.22 9.79
CA PHE A 65 -17.74 -6.73 8.80
C PHE A 65 -19.16 -7.21 9.10
N ASP A 66 -19.32 -8.50 9.43
CA ASP A 66 -20.60 -9.09 9.79
C ASP A 66 -21.19 -8.46 11.06
N HIS A 67 -20.36 -8.21 12.08
CA HIS A 67 -20.75 -7.57 13.33
C HIS A 67 -21.32 -6.16 13.12
N PHE A 68 -20.69 -5.36 12.25
CA PHE A 68 -21.18 -4.03 11.90
C PHE A 68 -22.28 -4.05 10.82
N GLY A 69 -22.59 -5.22 10.24
CA GLY A 69 -23.57 -5.39 9.18
C GLY A 69 -23.19 -4.70 7.88
N LEU A 70 -21.89 -4.64 7.57
CA LEU A 70 -21.37 -4.04 6.34
C LEU A 70 -21.54 -5.02 5.17
N ASP A 71 -22.01 -4.52 4.04
CA ASP A 71 -22.18 -5.34 2.85
C ASP A 71 -20.84 -5.66 2.18
N ASN A 72 -20.86 -6.59 1.20
CA ASN A 72 -19.64 -7.01 0.51
C ASN A 72 -18.96 -5.87 -0.26
N ASN A 73 -19.72 -4.91 -0.81
CA ASN A 73 -19.13 -3.78 -1.52
C ASN A 73 -18.41 -2.86 -0.54
N THR A 74 -18.98 -2.66 0.64
CA THR A 74 -18.37 -1.87 1.73
C THR A 74 -17.12 -2.53 2.27
N ALA A 75 -17.18 -3.85 2.49
CA ALA A 75 -16.01 -4.64 2.88
C ALA A 75 -14.90 -4.56 1.83
N ASP A 76 -15.23 -4.71 0.54
CA ASP A 76 -14.28 -4.66 -0.57
C ASP A 76 -13.59 -3.30 -0.66
N PHE A 77 -14.34 -2.19 -0.69
CA PHE A 77 -13.70 -0.87 -0.76
C PHE A 77 -12.88 -0.57 0.50
N THR A 78 -13.34 -1.02 1.69
CA THR A 78 -12.57 -0.84 2.92
C THR A 78 -11.24 -1.57 2.84
N GLY A 79 -11.26 -2.85 2.47
CA GLY A 79 -10.05 -3.66 2.36
C GLY A 79 -9.07 -3.17 1.30
N HIS A 80 -9.56 -2.82 0.12
CA HIS A 80 -8.70 -2.48 -1.02
C HIS A 80 -8.32 -1.01 -1.06
N SER A 81 -9.23 -0.10 -0.70
CA SER A 81 -9.01 1.34 -0.85
C SER A 81 -8.56 2.04 0.43
N ILE A 82 -8.87 1.49 1.61
CA ILE A 82 -8.41 2.02 2.91
C ILE A 82 -7.26 1.17 3.45
N CYS A 83 -7.42 -0.15 3.55
CA CYS A 83 -6.37 -1.03 4.10
C CYS A 83 -5.26 -1.37 3.09
N LEU A 84 -5.50 -1.09 1.79
CA LEU A 84 -4.57 -1.36 0.68
C LEU A 84 -4.16 -2.84 0.57
N TYR A 85 -5.07 -3.75 0.89
CA TYR A 85 -4.87 -5.17 0.63
C TYR A 85 -4.97 -5.44 -0.88
N ARG A 86 -4.15 -6.38 -1.38
CA ARG A 86 -4.09 -6.73 -2.80
C ARG A 86 -5.08 -7.83 -3.19
N ASP A 87 -5.55 -8.58 -2.20
CA ASP A 87 -6.42 -9.74 -2.30
C ASP A 87 -7.33 -9.78 -1.07
N ASP A 88 -8.29 -10.69 -1.08
CA ASP A 88 -9.29 -10.85 -0.01
C ASP A 88 -8.85 -11.79 1.13
N ASP A 89 -7.61 -12.30 1.12
CA ASP A 89 -7.16 -13.24 2.16
C ASP A 89 -7.15 -12.61 3.56
N TYR A 90 -7.07 -11.28 3.64
CA TYR A 90 -7.18 -10.55 4.91
C TYR A 90 -8.52 -10.78 5.64
N LYS A 91 -9.62 -11.04 4.90
CA LYS A 91 -10.95 -11.33 5.48
C LYS A 91 -10.94 -12.56 6.38
N LYS A 92 -10.04 -13.51 6.11
CA LYS A 92 -9.88 -14.78 6.86
C LYS A 92 -8.84 -14.69 7.98
N LYS A 93 -8.09 -13.60 8.06
CA LYS A 93 -7.05 -13.37 9.07
C LYS A 93 -7.61 -12.56 10.24
N SER A 94 -6.89 -12.55 11.35
CA SER A 94 -7.18 -11.68 12.50
C SER A 94 -7.38 -10.24 12.04
N PHE A 95 -8.37 -9.55 12.58
CA PHE A 95 -8.69 -8.18 12.18
C PHE A 95 -7.64 -7.14 12.59
N ARG A 96 -6.68 -7.50 13.46
CA ARG A 96 -5.68 -6.58 14.04
C ARG A 96 -4.95 -5.78 12.97
N ASP A 97 -4.33 -6.46 12.01
CA ASP A 97 -3.56 -5.83 10.94
C ASP A 97 -4.44 -4.86 10.12
N ALA A 98 -5.69 -5.23 9.87
CA ALA A 98 -6.62 -4.41 9.10
C ALA A 98 -7.02 -3.14 9.88
N VAL A 99 -7.32 -3.27 11.17
CA VAL A 99 -7.65 -2.12 12.03
C VAL A 99 -6.44 -1.18 12.18
N GLU A 100 -5.23 -1.71 12.32
CA GLU A 100 -4.01 -0.89 12.32
C GLU A 100 -3.82 -0.12 11.01
N LYS A 101 -4.09 -0.75 9.86
CA LYS A 101 -4.06 -0.10 8.55
C LYS A 101 -5.11 1.01 8.42
N ILE A 102 -6.33 0.80 8.94
CA ILE A 102 -7.38 1.84 8.97
C ILE A 102 -6.90 3.04 9.79
N LYS A 103 -6.35 2.80 10.99
CA LYS A 103 -5.80 3.86 11.84
C LYS A 103 -4.64 4.59 11.18
N LEU A 104 -3.74 3.86 10.51
CA LEU A 104 -2.62 4.45 9.77
C LEU A 104 -3.14 5.36 8.65
N TYR A 105 -4.14 4.90 7.90
CA TYR A 105 -4.74 5.68 6.83
C TYR A 105 -5.35 6.98 7.38
N GLN A 106 -6.17 6.89 8.44
CA GLN A 106 -6.85 8.04 9.04
C GLN A 106 -5.87 9.03 9.67
N SER A 107 -4.85 8.56 10.39
CA SER A 107 -3.82 9.43 10.97
C SER A 107 -2.99 10.13 9.90
N SER A 108 -2.71 9.45 8.78
CA SER A 108 -2.02 10.04 7.63
C SER A 108 -2.88 11.13 6.97
N LEU A 109 -4.17 10.87 6.79
CA LEU A 109 -5.13 11.85 6.26
C LEU A 109 -5.24 13.08 7.18
N ALA A 110 -5.37 12.87 8.49
CA ALA A 110 -5.53 13.94 9.47
C ALA A 110 -4.32 14.90 9.50
N ARG A 111 -3.15 14.47 9.02
CA ARG A 111 -1.93 15.29 9.01
C ARG A 111 -1.95 16.42 7.99
N TYR A 112 -2.51 16.19 6.80
CA TYR A 112 -2.50 17.18 5.70
C TYR A 112 -3.87 17.41 5.04
N GLY A 113 -4.90 16.66 5.42
CA GLY A 113 -6.32 16.92 5.14
C GLY A 113 -6.82 16.59 3.73
N LYS A 114 -5.94 16.40 2.74
CA LYS A 114 -6.36 16.10 1.34
C LYS A 114 -6.34 14.62 0.98
N SER A 115 -5.29 13.91 1.38
CA SER A 115 -5.11 12.48 1.13
C SER A 115 -4.13 11.92 2.17
N PRO A 116 -4.05 10.59 2.36
CA PRO A 116 -3.05 9.99 3.25
C PRO A 116 -1.65 9.90 2.60
N TYR A 117 -1.48 10.41 1.37
CA TYR A 117 -0.28 10.24 0.57
C TYR A 117 0.52 11.54 0.43
N ILE A 118 1.83 11.38 0.29
CA ILE A 118 2.76 12.42 -0.09
C ILE A 118 3.61 11.93 -1.26
N TYR A 119 4.04 12.85 -2.11
CA TYR A 119 4.95 12.58 -3.20
C TYR A 119 6.04 13.65 -3.23
N PRO A 120 7.33 13.29 -3.29
CA PRO A 120 8.41 14.27 -3.30
C PRO A 120 8.38 15.09 -4.59
N LEU A 121 8.62 16.39 -4.47
CA LEU A 121 8.93 17.23 -5.63
C LEU A 121 10.13 16.64 -6.37
N TYR A 122 10.12 16.71 -7.70
CA TYR A 122 11.11 16.08 -8.59
C TYR A 122 11.11 14.54 -8.63
N GLY A 123 10.21 13.89 -7.88
CA GLY A 123 9.93 12.47 -7.98
C GLY A 123 10.73 11.58 -7.04
N LEU A 124 10.43 10.28 -7.08
CA LEU A 124 10.95 9.30 -6.13
C LEU A 124 12.48 9.13 -6.17
N GLY A 125 13.14 9.61 -7.24
CA GLY A 125 14.60 9.62 -7.36
C GLY A 125 15.31 10.49 -6.33
N GLU A 126 14.61 11.45 -5.71
CA GLU A 126 15.18 12.29 -4.65
C GLU A 126 15.43 11.51 -3.34
N MET A 127 14.63 10.46 -3.08
CA MET A 127 14.80 9.65 -1.87
C MET A 127 16.14 8.90 -1.82
N PRO A 128 16.52 8.07 -2.82
CA PRO A 128 17.83 7.42 -2.81
C PRO A 128 18.98 8.42 -2.84
N GLN A 129 18.85 9.56 -3.53
CA GLN A 129 19.86 10.62 -3.51
C GLN A 129 20.03 11.24 -2.11
N GLY A 130 18.94 11.52 -1.41
CA GLY A 130 18.95 12.06 -0.05
C GLY A 130 19.64 11.10 0.93
N PHE A 131 19.33 9.81 0.88
CA PHE A 131 20.00 8.81 1.71
C PHE A 131 21.46 8.60 1.32
N ALA A 132 21.79 8.67 0.03
CA ALA A 132 23.18 8.59 -0.42
C ALA A 132 24.01 9.75 0.14
N ARG A 133 23.48 10.97 0.06
CA ARG A 133 24.08 12.16 0.66
C ARG A 133 24.23 12.02 2.17
N LEU A 134 23.19 11.52 2.86
CA LEU A 134 23.25 11.29 4.30
C LEU A 134 24.41 10.36 4.66
N SER A 135 24.54 9.23 3.99
CA SER A 135 25.64 8.28 4.26
C SER A 135 27.00 8.86 3.90
N ALA A 136 27.12 9.68 2.84
CA ALA A 136 28.37 10.38 2.53
C ALA A 136 28.82 11.35 3.64
N VAL A 137 27.88 12.06 4.27
CA VAL A 137 28.17 12.92 5.44
C VAL A 137 28.77 12.12 6.60
N TYR A 138 28.38 10.85 6.74
CA TYR A 138 28.92 9.93 7.75
C TYR A 138 30.11 9.08 7.25
N GLY A 139 30.75 9.48 6.15
CA GLY A 139 31.98 8.86 5.65
C GLY A 139 31.77 7.74 4.62
N GLY A 140 30.56 7.56 4.10
CA GLY A 140 30.29 6.64 3.00
C GLY A 140 30.90 7.12 1.68
N THR A 141 31.62 6.24 0.99
CA THR A 141 32.15 6.50 -0.36
C THR A 141 31.24 5.90 -1.41
N TYR A 142 30.93 6.67 -2.46
CA TYR A 142 30.04 6.27 -3.55
C TYR A 142 30.82 6.13 -4.86
N MET A 143 30.51 5.07 -5.60
CA MET A 143 31.02 4.81 -6.94
C MET A 143 29.83 4.54 -7.85
N LEU A 144 29.69 5.36 -8.90
CA LEU A 144 28.70 5.18 -9.97
C LEU A 144 29.44 4.74 -11.23
N ASP A 145 28.71 4.15 -12.18
CA ASP A 145 29.30 3.63 -13.43
C ASP A 145 30.48 2.66 -13.18
N THR A 146 30.36 1.88 -12.09
CA THR A 146 31.38 0.95 -11.62
C THR A 146 30.74 -0.44 -11.59
N PRO A 147 30.97 -1.28 -12.60
CA PRO A 147 30.35 -2.60 -12.67
C PRO A 147 30.88 -3.52 -11.55
N VAL A 148 30.00 -4.33 -10.99
CA VAL A 148 30.38 -5.40 -10.07
C VAL A 148 30.55 -6.67 -10.87
N ASP A 149 31.80 -7.11 -11.04
CA ASP A 149 32.12 -8.30 -11.84
C ASP A 149 31.90 -9.58 -11.02
N GLU A 150 32.24 -9.56 -9.74
CA GLU A 150 32.18 -10.74 -8.88
C GLU A 150 31.99 -10.37 -7.39
N ILE A 151 31.15 -11.15 -6.70
CA ILE A 151 31.10 -11.15 -5.24
C ILE A 151 32.02 -12.27 -4.75
N VAL A 152 33.13 -11.90 -4.13
CA VAL A 152 34.18 -12.84 -3.72
C VAL A 152 33.75 -13.57 -2.47
N MET A 153 33.74 -14.90 -2.55
CA MET A 153 33.29 -15.80 -1.49
C MET A 153 34.42 -16.77 -1.10
N GLU A 154 34.66 -16.92 0.20
CA GLU A 154 35.58 -17.93 0.77
C GLU A 154 34.84 -18.70 1.85
N GLU A 155 34.91 -20.04 1.83
CA GLU A 155 34.23 -20.93 2.80
C GLU A 155 32.74 -20.60 2.98
N GLY A 156 32.07 -20.20 1.90
CA GLY A 156 30.66 -19.82 1.92
C GLY A 156 30.35 -18.45 2.53
N LYS A 157 31.37 -17.65 2.90
CA LYS A 157 31.24 -16.29 3.42
C LYS A 157 31.75 -15.24 2.43
N VAL A 158 31.12 -14.08 2.42
CA VAL A 158 31.57 -12.93 1.62
C VAL A 158 32.88 -12.41 2.21
N VAL A 159 33.87 -12.18 1.35
CA VAL A 159 35.14 -11.54 1.73
C VAL A 159 35.45 -10.27 0.92
N GLY A 160 34.73 -10.04 -0.18
CA GLY A 160 34.92 -8.83 -0.98
C GLY A 160 34.00 -8.71 -2.19
N VAL A 161 34.18 -7.62 -2.92
CA VAL A 161 33.55 -7.33 -4.21
C VAL A 161 34.64 -6.96 -5.20
N LYS A 162 34.64 -7.58 -6.38
CA LYS A 162 35.58 -7.30 -7.46
C LYS A 162 34.93 -6.40 -8.51
N SER A 163 35.69 -5.40 -8.95
CA SER A 163 35.35 -4.48 -10.04
C SER A 163 36.62 -4.16 -10.83
N GLY A 164 36.70 -4.64 -12.06
CA GLY A 164 37.91 -4.64 -12.88
C GLY A 164 39.05 -5.38 -12.17
N ASP A 165 40.19 -4.69 -12.04
CA ASP A 165 41.38 -5.23 -11.37
C ASP A 165 41.35 -5.02 -9.85
N ASN A 166 40.34 -4.35 -9.31
CA ASN A 166 40.26 -4.01 -7.88
C ASN A 166 39.37 -4.98 -7.11
N VAL A 167 39.80 -5.35 -5.91
CA VAL A 167 38.99 -6.12 -4.95
C VAL A 167 38.81 -5.29 -3.68
N ILE A 168 37.57 -4.90 -3.41
CA ILE A 168 37.18 -4.20 -2.18
C ILE A 168 36.81 -5.25 -1.14
N LYS A 169 37.60 -5.36 -0.07
CA LYS A 169 37.35 -6.32 1.01
C LYS A 169 36.20 -5.85 1.90
N THR A 170 35.28 -6.75 2.22
CA THR A 170 34.16 -6.48 3.12
C THR A 170 33.67 -7.74 3.82
N LYS A 171 33.01 -7.56 4.97
CA LYS A 171 32.38 -8.65 5.74
C LYS A 171 30.92 -8.88 5.33
N MET A 172 30.32 -7.90 4.65
CA MET A 172 28.92 -7.91 4.26
C MET A 172 28.72 -7.14 2.96
N VAL A 173 27.86 -7.65 2.09
CA VAL A 173 27.41 -6.97 0.88
C VAL A 173 25.89 -6.92 0.92
N ILE A 174 25.34 -5.73 0.67
CA ILE A 174 23.90 -5.47 0.56
C ILE A 174 23.67 -4.98 -0.87
N GLY A 175 22.72 -5.58 -1.58
CA GLY A 175 22.37 -5.19 -2.94
C GLY A 175 21.03 -5.78 -3.36
N ASP A 176 20.50 -5.28 -4.47
CA ASP A 176 19.22 -5.76 -5.01
C ASP A 176 19.39 -7.09 -5.78
N PRO A 177 18.29 -7.80 -6.11
CA PRO A 177 18.33 -9.10 -6.79
C PRO A 177 19.17 -9.19 -8.08
N SER A 178 19.38 -8.08 -8.80
CA SER A 178 20.16 -8.06 -10.04
C SER A 178 21.63 -8.45 -9.83
N TYR A 179 22.20 -8.16 -8.66
CA TYR A 179 23.58 -8.53 -8.28
C TYR A 179 23.70 -9.96 -7.74
N PHE A 180 22.57 -10.65 -7.51
CA PHE A 180 22.52 -11.97 -6.85
C PHE A 180 21.67 -12.98 -7.61
N SER A 181 21.76 -13.01 -8.94
CA SER A 181 20.91 -13.83 -9.82
C SER A 181 20.83 -15.32 -9.41
N GLY A 182 21.92 -15.92 -8.92
CA GLY A 182 21.96 -17.30 -8.43
C GLY A 182 21.38 -17.55 -7.02
N ARG A 183 20.94 -16.49 -6.32
CA ARG A 183 20.44 -16.56 -4.94
C ARG A 183 19.01 -16.04 -4.79
N VAL A 184 18.30 -15.86 -5.90
CA VAL A 184 16.94 -15.31 -5.91
C VAL A 184 15.98 -16.23 -6.67
N LYS A 185 14.69 -16.13 -6.34
CA LYS A 185 13.61 -16.87 -7.02
C LYS A 185 12.59 -15.88 -7.56
N LYS A 186 12.17 -16.05 -8.81
CA LYS A 186 11.07 -15.26 -9.41
C LYS A 186 9.76 -15.56 -8.69
N THR A 187 9.12 -14.52 -8.15
CA THR A 187 7.84 -14.62 -7.42
C THR A 187 6.64 -14.08 -8.20
N GLY A 188 6.87 -13.37 -9.30
CA GLY A 188 5.82 -12.80 -10.13
C GLY A 188 6.37 -11.87 -11.21
N GLN A 189 5.46 -11.18 -11.89
CA GLN A 189 5.76 -10.09 -12.84
C GLN A 189 4.77 -8.96 -12.63
N VAL A 190 5.20 -7.73 -12.91
CA VAL A 190 4.38 -6.52 -12.78
C VAL A 190 4.38 -5.79 -14.12
N ALA A 191 3.20 -5.52 -14.65
CA ALA A 191 3.04 -4.63 -15.80
C ALA A 191 3.02 -3.17 -15.32
N ARG A 192 3.77 -2.30 -15.99
CA ARG A 192 3.76 -0.86 -15.74
C ARG A 192 3.58 -0.12 -17.06
N CYS A 193 2.68 0.84 -17.07
CA CYS A 193 2.42 1.72 -18.21
C CYS A 193 2.56 3.17 -17.74
N ILE A 194 3.33 3.97 -18.47
CA ILE A 194 3.51 5.39 -18.21
C ILE A 194 2.79 6.13 -19.33
N CYS A 195 1.76 6.89 -18.97
CA CYS A 195 0.93 7.65 -19.90
C CYS A 195 1.15 9.14 -19.68
N ILE A 196 1.44 9.88 -20.74
CA ILE A 196 1.51 11.36 -20.72
C ILE A 196 0.17 11.88 -21.21
N LEU A 197 -0.45 12.74 -20.41
CA LEU A 197 -1.74 13.35 -20.69
C LEU A 197 -1.57 14.86 -20.89
N ASN A 198 -2.35 15.44 -21.79
CA ASN A 198 -2.45 16.89 -21.98
C ASN A 198 -3.67 17.50 -21.29
N HIS A 199 -4.39 16.72 -20.48
CA HIS A 199 -5.55 17.13 -19.70
C HIS A 199 -5.57 16.37 -18.35
N PRO A 200 -6.26 16.89 -17.31
CA PRO A 200 -6.49 16.16 -16.06
C PRO A 200 -7.26 14.85 -16.26
N ILE A 201 -7.14 13.92 -15.33
CA ILE A 201 -7.90 12.67 -15.37
C ILE A 201 -9.38 12.97 -15.10
N ASN A 202 -10.27 12.45 -15.96
CA ASN A 202 -11.72 12.61 -15.81
C ASN A 202 -12.21 12.10 -14.44
N ASN A 203 -13.25 12.72 -13.89
CA ASN A 203 -13.87 12.36 -12.60
C ASN A 203 -12.92 12.46 -11.38
N THR A 204 -11.84 13.25 -11.46
CA THR A 204 -10.95 13.54 -10.33
C THR A 204 -11.09 14.98 -9.82
N ASN A 205 -12.15 15.71 -10.22
CA ASN A 205 -12.36 17.11 -9.89
C ASN A 205 -11.13 18.01 -10.21
N ASN A 206 -10.50 17.76 -11.37
CA ASN A 206 -9.27 18.44 -11.81
C ASN A 206 -8.12 18.37 -10.79
N SER A 207 -8.00 17.26 -10.06
CA SER A 207 -6.93 17.07 -9.10
C SER A 207 -5.57 17.06 -9.78
N GLU A 208 -4.59 17.77 -9.20
CA GLU A 208 -3.21 17.80 -9.69
C GLU A 208 -2.48 16.45 -9.53
N SER A 209 -2.92 15.64 -8.56
CA SER A 209 -2.44 14.28 -8.33
C SER A 209 -3.56 13.44 -7.72
N CYS A 210 -3.57 12.13 -8.01
CA CYS A 210 -4.51 11.21 -7.40
C CYS A 210 -3.93 9.79 -7.39
N GLN A 211 -4.51 8.92 -6.57
CA GLN A 211 -4.33 7.48 -6.63
C GLN A 211 -5.66 6.84 -7.03
N MET A 212 -5.62 5.98 -8.05
CA MET A 212 -6.77 5.20 -8.47
C MET A 212 -6.54 3.74 -8.11
N ILE A 213 -7.48 3.15 -7.38
CA ILE A 213 -7.47 1.73 -7.00
C ILE A 213 -8.62 1.07 -7.73
N ILE A 214 -8.31 0.01 -8.47
CA ILE A 214 -9.29 -0.77 -9.22
C ILE A 214 -9.25 -2.19 -8.63
N PRO A 215 -10.17 -2.54 -7.71
CA PRO A 215 -10.23 -3.87 -7.13
C PRO A 215 -10.48 -4.94 -8.20
N ALA A 216 -9.81 -6.09 -8.12
CA ALA A 216 -9.90 -7.14 -9.13
C ALA A 216 -11.35 -7.64 -9.35
N ASN A 217 -12.15 -7.69 -8.28
CA ASN A 217 -13.57 -8.09 -8.34
C ASN A 217 -14.41 -7.16 -9.23
N GLN A 218 -13.98 -5.92 -9.46
CA GLN A 218 -14.67 -4.92 -10.30
C GLN A 218 -14.25 -4.99 -11.78
N CYS A 219 -13.22 -5.78 -12.11
CA CYS A 219 -12.68 -5.89 -13.47
C CYS A 219 -13.25 -7.07 -14.27
N ASN A 220 -13.91 -8.03 -13.63
CA ASN A 220 -14.43 -9.20 -14.30
C ASN A 220 -15.85 -8.93 -14.85
N PRO A 221 -16.13 -9.23 -16.12
CA PRO A 221 -17.52 -9.27 -16.59
C PRO A 221 -18.30 -10.33 -15.79
N PRO A 222 -19.61 -10.15 -15.53
CA PRO A 222 -20.42 -11.20 -14.95
C PRO A 222 -20.29 -12.48 -15.80
N PRO A 223 -20.30 -13.68 -15.18
CA PRO A 223 -20.27 -14.92 -15.94
C PRO A 223 -21.41 -14.92 -16.95
N SER A 224 -21.06 -15.21 -18.21
CA SER A 224 -21.98 -15.38 -19.33
C SER A 224 -22.98 -16.50 -19.10
#